data_AF-A0A418Y426-F1
#
_entry.id   AF-A0A418Y426-F1
#
_cell.length_a   1.000
_cell.length_b   1.000
_cell.length_c   1.000
_cell.angle_alpha   90.00
_cell.angle_beta   90.00
_cell.angle_gamma   90.00
#
_symmetry.space_group_name_H-M   'P 1'
#
loop_
_entity.id
_entity.type
_entity.pdbx_description
1 polymer ?
#
loop_
_entity_poly.entity_id
_entity_poly.type
_entity_poly.pdbx_seq_one_letter_code
_entity_poly.pdbx_strand_id
1 'polypeptide(L)'
;MPNLLTIAILIMTLSLTATLRAEPMEMHVISRPDAAALLPVIEPLLPAGGSVQAYRGKLIIRTTAENLRSLQGVLGNLDAEPATVVVHLRRSGSSTGNEQPLEGTVSRNREGDLDAQVQIGAQQSRQQQHDHYQIRTLSGYPARISRGTLLALSNGAYGTQLAALDQGIQVTPQSLPDGQVVLSIQQQHDTVSGNITANTQHSATTLQVTPGQWHPMGSIQIDQSRQQRGIGGSSHQRSTLVLPIEVMVQISE
;
A
#
# COMPACT_ATOMS: atom_id res chain seq x y z
N MET A 1 -42.40 17.47 -74.89
CA MET A 1 -41.48 18.13 -73.95
C MET A 1 -41.90 17.79 -72.52
N PRO A 2 -41.42 16.66 -72.01
CA PRO A 2 -40.87 16.63 -70.65
C PRO A 2 -39.54 15.84 -70.66
N ASN A 3 -38.83 15.78 -69.53
CA ASN A 3 -37.67 14.92 -69.23
C ASN A 3 -36.31 15.62 -69.05
N LEU A 4 -36.13 16.89 -69.42
CA LEU A 4 -34.89 17.60 -69.08
C LEU A 4 -34.84 18.06 -67.62
N LEU A 5 -35.99 18.45 -67.05
CA LEU A 5 -36.07 18.99 -65.69
C LEU A 5 -36.03 17.90 -64.61
N THR A 6 -36.57 16.70 -64.89
CA THR A 6 -36.54 15.56 -63.97
C THR A 6 -35.15 14.91 -63.89
N ILE A 7 -34.41 14.87 -65.00
CA ILE A 7 -33.03 14.35 -65.02
C ILE A 7 -32.09 15.28 -64.23
N ALA A 8 -32.27 16.60 -64.34
CA ALA A 8 -31.47 17.56 -63.59
C ALA A 8 -31.67 17.44 -62.06
N ILE A 9 -32.92 17.22 -61.61
CA ILE A 9 -33.23 17.02 -60.17
C ILE A 9 -32.69 15.67 -59.66
N LEU A 10 -32.69 14.63 -60.49
CA LEU A 10 -32.12 13.33 -60.11
C LEU A 10 -30.59 13.39 -59.96
N ILE A 11 -29.90 14.11 -60.85
CA ILE A 11 -28.43 14.27 -60.78
C ILE A 11 -28.03 15.15 -59.59
N MET A 12 -28.83 16.19 -59.28
CA MET A 12 -28.59 17.09 -58.14
C MET A 12 -28.85 16.41 -56.79
N THR A 13 -29.84 15.52 -56.71
CA THR A 13 -30.08 14.71 -55.49
C THR A 13 -29.06 13.59 -55.32
N LEU A 14 -28.53 13.02 -56.41
CA LEU A 14 -27.47 12.00 -56.35
C LEU A 14 -26.08 12.57 -56.04
N SER A 15 -25.85 13.86 -56.31
CA SER A 15 -24.59 14.54 -55.98
C SER A 15 -24.50 14.95 -54.51
N LEU A 16 -25.63 15.07 -53.82
CA LEU A 16 -25.69 15.51 -52.42
C LEU A 16 -25.52 14.36 -51.42
N THR A 17 -25.64 13.10 -51.85
CA THR A 17 -25.53 11.90 -50.99
C THR A 17 -24.10 11.37 -50.85
N ALA A 18 -23.11 11.96 -51.53
CA ALA A 18 -21.76 11.41 -51.64
C ALA A 18 -20.76 11.84 -50.53
N THR A 19 -21.19 12.54 -49.48
CA THR A 19 -20.28 12.98 -48.40
C THR A 19 -20.59 12.33 -47.05
N LEU A 20 -20.88 11.03 -47.01
CA LEU A 20 -20.45 10.24 -45.86
C LEU A 20 -19.06 9.71 -46.16
N ARG A 21 -18.04 10.53 -45.92
CA ARG A 21 -16.67 10.01 -45.82
C ARG A 21 -16.61 9.18 -44.55
N ALA A 22 -16.80 7.88 -44.69
CA ALA A 22 -16.34 6.92 -43.69
C ALA A 22 -14.82 7.09 -43.60
N GLU A 23 -14.35 7.71 -42.53
CA GLU A 23 -12.93 7.83 -42.27
C GLU A 23 -12.33 6.42 -42.17
N PRO A 24 -11.16 6.17 -42.80
CA PRO A 24 -10.54 4.86 -42.76
C PRO A 24 -10.22 4.51 -41.30
N MET A 25 -10.83 3.42 -40.82
CA MET A 25 -10.51 2.86 -39.51
C MET A 25 -9.21 2.08 -39.61
N GLU A 26 -8.25 2.46 -38.78
CA GLU A 26 -6.94 1.82 -38.70
C GLU A 26 -6.83 1.02 -37.40
N MET A 27 -6.15 -0.12 -37.49
CA MET A 27 -5.88 -0.99 -36.34
C MET A 27 -4.54 -0.59 -35.72
N HIS A 28 -4.59 -0.21 -34.45
CA HIS A 28 -3.43 0.19 -33.66
C HIS A 28 -3.21 -0.82 -32.54
N VAL A 29 -1.95 -1.22 -32.34
CA VAL A 29 -1.56 -2.19 -31.30
C VAL A 29 -0.58 -1.53 -30.35
N ILE A 30 -1.03 -1.33 -29.11
CA ILE A 30 -0.30 -0.63 -28.05
C ILE A 30 0.09 -1.68 -27.00
N SER A 31 1.36 -1.73 -26.60
CA SER A 31 1.80 -2.71 -25.59
C SER A 31 1.56 -2.14 -24.19
N ARG A 32 0.68 -2.77 -23.42
CA ARG A 32 0.29 -2.33 -22.07
C ARG A 32 -0.07 -3.50 -21.16
N PRO A 33 0.62 -3.67 -20.01
CA PRO A 33 0.28 -4.75 -19.09
C PRO A 33 -1.10 -4.55 -18.41
N ASP A 34 -1.63 -3.32 -18.38
CA ASP A 34 -2.95 -2.92 -17.86
C ASP A 34 -4.04 -2.85 -18.94
N ALA A 35 -3.78 -3.35 -20.16
CA ALA A 35 -4.71 -3.24 -21.30
C ALA A 35 -6.16 -3.67 -20.98
N ALA A 36 -6.35 -4.70 -20.14
CA ALA A 36 -7.68 -5.16 -19.76
C ALA A 36 -8.44 -4.16 -18.85
N ALA A 37 -7.73 -3.43 -17.98
CA ALA A 37 -8.33 -2.45 -17.08
C ALA A 37 -8.80 -1.17 -17.82
N LEU A 38 -8.23 -0.90 -19.00
CA LEU A 38 -8.53 0.28 -19.80
C LEU A 38 -9.72 0.11 -20.75
N LEU A 39 -10.16 -1.13 -21.01
CA LEU A 39 -11.32 -1.43 -21.87
C LEU A 39 -12.57 -0.59 -21.52
N PRO A 40 -13.08 -0.60 -20.27
CA PRO A 40 -14.31 0.14 -19.94
C PRO A 40 -14.16 1.67 -20.04
N VAL A 41 -12.93 2.18 -20.04
CA VAL A 41 -12.65 3.62 -20.17
C VAL A 41 -12.58 4.03 -21.64
N ILE A 42 -11.99 3.18 -22.50
CA ILE A 42 -11.75 3.48 -23.91
C ILE A 42 -12.98 3.17 -24.77
N GLU A 43 -13.70 2.09 -24.47
CA GLU A 43 -14.88 1.65 -25.24
C GLU A 43 -15.93 2.76 -25.50
N PRO A 44 -16.35 3.57 -24.51
CA PRO A 44 -17.32 4.65 -24.75
C PRO A 44 -16.76 5.85 -25.54
N LEU A 45 -15.44 5.96 -25.67
CA LEU A 45 -14.76 7.05 -26.39
C LEU A 45 -14.51 6.70 -27.87
N LEU A 46 -14.92 5.51 -28.32
CA LEU A 46 -14.73 5.10 -29.70
C LEU A 46 -15.90 5.57 -30.60
N PRO A 47 -15.62 6.01 -31.83
CA PRO A 47 -16.64 6.33 -32.81
C PRO A 47 -17.40 5.07 -33.23
N ALA A 48 -18.59 5.24 -33.80
CA ALA A 48 -19.42 4.14 -34.30
C ALA A 48 -18.63 3.23 -35.27
N GLY A 49 -18.52 1.94 -34.94
CA GLY A 49 -17.74 0.94 -35.68
C GLY A 49 -16.27 0.79 -35.24
N GLY A 50 -15.81 1.61 -34.30
CA GLY A 50 -14.57 1.38 -33.58
C GLY A 50 -14.69 0.22 -32.58
N SER A 51 -13.58 -0.44 -32.29
CA SER A 51 -13.53 -1.50 -31.29
C SER A 51 -12.23 -1.45 -30.50
N VAL A 52 -12.27 -1.87 -29.24
CA VAL A 52 -11.09 -2.07 -28.42
C VAL A 52 -11.10 -3.47 -27.83
N GLN A 53 -9.95 -4.14 -27.86
CA GLN A 53 -9.76 -5.48 -27.31
C GLN A 53 -8.42 -5.54 -26.58
N ALA A 54 -8.35 -6.32 -25.50
CA ALA A 54 -7.10 -6.58 -24.80
C ALA A 54 -6.67 -8.03 -25.05
N TYR A 55 -5.43 -8.23 -25.53
CA TYR A 55 -4.89 -9.56 -25.81
C TYR A 55 -3.41 -9.64 -25.42
N ARG A 56 -3.06 -10.54 -24.49
CA ARG A 56 -1.67 -10.81 -24.04
C ARG A 56 -0.87 -9.54 -23.67
N GLY A 57 -1.47 -8.63 -22.90
CA GLY A 57 -0.82 -7.37 -22.51
C GLY A 57 -0.63 -6.40 -23.67
N LYS A 58 -1.47 -6.52 -24.71
CA LYS A 58 -1.57 -5.55 -25.81
C LYS A 58 -3.01 -5.07 -25.91
N LEU A 59 -3.17 -3.79 -26.16
CA LEU A 59 -4.44 -3.16 -26.47
C LEU A 59 -4.53 -3.01 -27.99
N ILE A 60 -5.54 -3.64 -28.58
CA ILE A 60 -5.84 -3.59 -30.01
C ILE A 60 -7.01 -2.63 -30.17
N ILE A 61 -6.75 -1.45 -30.73
CA ILE A 61 -7.75 -0.40 -30.95
C ILE A 61 -7.99 -0.27 -32.45
N ARG A 62 -9.23 -0.44 -32.89
CA ARG A 62 -9.68 -0.08 -34.24
C ARG A 62 -10.40 1.25 -34.15
N THR A 63 -9.80 2.30 -34.71
CA THR A 63 -10.37 3.66 -34.66
C THR A 63 -9.80 4.54 -35.77
N THR A 64 -10.30 5.76 -35.91
CA THR A 64 -9.77 6.74 -36.89
C THR A 64 -8.52 7.40 -36.33
N ALA A 65 -7.61 7.85 -37.21
CA ALA A 65 -6.36 8.50 -36.78
C ALA A 65 -6.59 9.77 -35.94
N GLU A 66 -7.69 10.49 -36.19
CA GLU A 66 -8.10 11.64 -35.37
C GLU A 66 -8.52 11.21 -33.97
N ASN A 67 -9.36 10.17 -33.86
CA ASN A 67 -9.79 9.67 -32.56
C ASN A 67 -8.64 9.06 -31.76
N LEU A 68 -7.68 8.38 -32.39
CA LEU A 68 -6.48 7.91 -31.69
C LEU A 68 -5.66 9.06 -31.10
N ARG A 69 -5.48 10.15 -31.86
CA ARG A 69 -4.78 11.36 -31.34
C ARG A 69 -5.53 11.97 -30.16
N SER A 70 -6.86 12.03 -30.24
CA SER A 70 -7.71 12.47 -29.13
C SER A 70 -7.59 11.55 -27.91
N LEU A 71 -7.60 10.23 -28.11
CA LEU A 71 -7.40 9.24 -27.04
C LEU A 71 -6.01 9.36 -26.40
N GLN A 72 -4.95 9.58 -27.19
CA GLN A 72 -3.60 9.82 -26.69
C GLN A 72 -3.49 11.15 -25.92
N GLY A 73 -4.23 12.18 -26.34
CA GLY A 73 -4.30 13.45 -25.61
C GLY A 73 -4.99 13.33 -24.25
N VAL A 74 -6.08 12.56 -24.19
CA VAL A 74 -6.91 12.40 -22.98
C VAL A 74 -6.31 11.39 -22.00
N LEU A 75 -5.77 10.27 -22.49
CA LEU A 75 -5.26 9.16 -21.66
C LEU A 75 -3.75 9.22 -21.44
N GLY A 76 -3.10 10.30 -21.87
CA GLY A 76 -1.65 10.41 -21.94
C GLY A 76 -1.06 9.49 -23.00
N ASN A 77 0.28 9.47 -23.13
CA ASN A 77 0.97 8.56 -24.04
C ASN A 77 0.57 7.11 -23.76
N LEU A 78 -0.33 6.56 -24.58
CA LEU A 78 -0.82 5.21 -24.44
C LEU A 78 0.31 4.18 -24.59
N ASP A 79 1.38 4.53 -25.30
CA ASP A 79 2.58 3.70 -25.52
C ASP A 79 3.70 3.86 -24.48
N ALA A 80 3.48 4.61 -23.38
CA ALA A 80 4.53 4.78 -22.37
C ALA A 80 4.80 3.46 -21.60
N GLU A 81 6.06 3.06 -21.52
CA GLU A 81 6.49 1.93 -20.69
C GLU A 81 6.33 2.27 -19.20
N PRO A 82 5.68 1.42 -18.39
CA PRO A 82 5.55 1.67 -16.96
C PRO A 82 6.93 1.72 -16.29
N ALA A 83 7.23 2.83 -15.61
CA ALA A 83 8.48 2.97 -14.88
C ALA A 83 8.58 1.96 -13.72
N THR A 84 9.76 1.41 -13.50
CA THR A 84 10.03 0.54 -12.35
C THR A 84 10.21 1.39 -11.10
N VAL A 85 9.51 1.03 -10.03
CA VAL A 85 9.50 1.74 -8.75
C VAL A 85 9.92 0.79 -7.63
N VAL A 86 10.91 1.19 -6.84
CA VAL A 86 11.32 0.51 -5.62
C VAL A 86 10.79 1.30 -4.42
N VAL A 87 10.02 0.65 -3.57
CA VAL A 87 9.48 1.24 -2.35
C VAL A 87 10.22 0.65 -1.14
N HIS A 88 10.72 1.53 -0.29
CA HIS A 88 11.34 1.21 0.99
C HIS A 88 10.46 1.74 2.11
N LEU A 89 10.10 0.90 3.07
CA LEU A 89 9.47 1.30 4.32
C LEU A 89 10.42 0.97 5.46
N ARG A 90 10.72 1.95 6.29
CA ARG A 90 11.50 1.74 7.52
C ARG A 90 10.67 2.09 8.74
N ARG A 91 10.96 1.39 9.82
CA ARG A 91 10.39 1.66 11.13
C ARG A 91 11.48 1.57 12.18
N SER A 92 11.68 2.64 12.93
CA SER A 92 12.77 2.79 13.89
C SER A 92 12.19 3.01 15.30
N GLY A 93 11.80 1.92 15.94
CA GLY A 93 11.28 1.96 17.30
C GLY A 93 12.36 2.24 18.34
N SER A 94 12.08 3.16 19.24
CA SER A 94 12.86 3.32 20.48
C SER A 94 11.94 3.20 21.69
N SER A 95 12.31 2.31 22.60
CA SER A 95 11.64 2.15 23.89
C SER A 95 12.61 2.50 25.00
N THR A 96 12.17 3.36 25.92
CA THR A 96 12.90 3.65 27.15
C THR A 96 12.01 3.29 28.33
N GLY A 97 12.49 2.39 29.18
CA GLY A 97 11.81 1.95 30.39
C GLY A 97 12.61 2.34 31.62
N ASN A 98 11.95 2.91 32.61
CA ASN A 98 12.49 3.18 33.94
C ASN A 98 11.67 2.41 34.96
N GLU A 99 12.34 1.63 35.81
CA GLU A 99 11.70 0.84 36.85
C GLU A 99 12.35 1.17 38.19
N GLN A 100 11.51 1.39 39.20
CA GLN A 100 11.93 1.62 40.59
C GLN A 100 11.26 0.57 41.48
N PRO A 101 11.91 -0.59 41.69
CA PRO A 101 11.44 -1.58 42.64
C PRO A 101 11.83 -1.21 44.07
N LEU A 102 10.87 -1.33 44.98
CA LEU A 102 11.06 -1.34 46.42
C LEU A 102 10.62 -2.71 46.91
N GLU A 103 11.56 -3.55 47.34
CA GLU A 103 11.28 -4.92 47.79
C GLU A 103 11.60 -5.05 49.28
N GLY A 104 10.70 -5.67 50.03
CA GLY A 104 10.85 -5.95 51.44
C GLY A 104 10.68 -7.45 51.68
N THR A 105 11.73 -8.11 52.15
CA THR A 105 11.69 -9.52 52.52
C THR A 105 11.79 -9.64 54.03
N VAL A 106 10.85 -10.37 54.62
CA VAL A 106 10.89 -10.74 56.03
C VAL A 106 11.14 -12.24 56.10
N SER A 107 12.26 -12.63 56.69
CA SER A 107 12.60 -14.04 56.90
C SER A 107 12.63 -14.34 58.39
N ARG A 108 12.07 -15.48 58.78
CA ARG A 108 12.10 -15.97 60.16
C ARG A 108 12.98 -17.21 60.21
N ASN A 109 14.04 -17.18 61.01
CA ASN A 109 14.90 -18.34 61.16
C ASN A 109 14.28 -19.38 62.11
N ARG A 110 14.84 -20.60 62.14
CA ARG A 110 14.31 -21.71 62.97
C ARG A 110 14.45 -21.46 64.48
N GLU A 111 15.28 -20.51 64.89
CA GLU A 111 15.49 -20.10 66.29
C GLU A 111 14.51 -19.01 66.75
N GLY A 112 13.64 -18.53 65.85
CA GLY A 112 12.59 -17.56 66.16
C GLY A 112 13.00 -16.10 65.97
N ASP A 113 14.22 -15.84 65.48
CA ASP A 113 14.70 -14.51 65.13
C ASP A 113 14.07 -14.03 63.82
N LEU A 114 13.79 -12.74 63.76
CA LEU A 114 13.10 -12.07 62.65
C LEU A 114 14.10 -11.16 61.95
N ASP A 115 14.49 -11.54 60.74
CA ASP A 115 15.33 -10.71 59.88
C ASP A 115 14.48 -10.03 58.80
N ALA A 116 14.70 -8.74 58.61
CA ALA A 116 13.96 -7.93 57.65
C ALA A 116 14.93 -7.15 56.79
N GLN A 117 14.90 -7.42 55.48
CA GLN A 117 15.75 -6.75 54.50
C GLN A 117 14.88 -5.95 53.53
N VAL A 118 15.26 -4.69 53.32
CA VAL A 118 14.64 -3.81 52.32
C VAL A 118 15.67 -3.51 51.24
N GLN A 119 15.32 -3.79 49.99
CA GLN A 119 16.13 -3.49 48.82
C GLN A 119 15.44 -2.44 47.96
N ILE A 120 16.18 -1.40 47.62
CA ILE A 120 15.73 -0.33 46.72
C ILE A 120 16.56 -0.43 45.45
N GLY A 121 15.90 -0.57 44.31
CA GLY A 121 16.54 -0.62 43.00
C GLY A 121 16.11 0.54 42.11
N ALA A 122 16.93 0.82 41.11
CA ALA A 122 16.55 1.60 39.94
C ALA A 122 17.14 0.89 38.71
N GLN A 123 16.28 0.53 37.77
CA GLN A 123 16.68 -0.12 36.52
C GLN A 123 16.23 0.74 35.33
N GLN A 124 17.16 1.01 34.42
CA GLN A 124 16.89 1.68 33.17
C GLN A 124 17.13 0.71 32.02
N SER A 125 16.15 0.57 31.14
CA SER A 125 16.22 -0.24 29.93
C SER A 125 16.03 0.64 28.70
N ARG A 126 16.85 0.40 27.67
CA ARG A 126 16.72 1.05 26.37
C ARG A 126 16.75 -0.01 25.28
N GLN A 127 15.68 -0.07 24.50
CA GLN A 127 15.57 -0.99 23.38
C GLN A 127 15.42 -0.19 22.09
N GLN A 128 16.17 -0.60 21.06
CA GLN A 128 16.08 -0.06 19.72
C GLN A 128 15.70 -1.16 18.76
N GLN A 129 14.72 -0.89 17.90
CA GLN A 129 14.25 -1.81 16.88
C GLN A 129 14.28 -1.10 15.53
N HIS A 130 14.84 -1.77 14.52
CA HIS A 130 14.91 -1.26 13.16
C HIS A 130 14.35 -2.32 12.21
N ASP A 131 13.22 -2.03 11.60
CA ASP A 131 12.61 -2.87 10.58
C ASP A 131 12.72 -2.18 9.21
N HIS A 132 13.07 -2.93 8.18
CA HIS A 132 13.17 -2.44 6.81
C HIS A 132 12.47 -3.41 5.86
N TYR A 133 11.49 -2.89 5.12
CA TYR A 133 10.79 -3.59 4.06
C TYR A 133 11.15 -2.95 2.72
N GLN A 134 11.38 -3.78 1.71
CA GLN A 134 11.68 -3.34 0.36
C GLN A 134 10.85 -4.18 -0.62
N ILE A 135 10.23 -3.50 -1.59
CA ILE A 135 9.51 -4.15 -2.68
C ILE A 135 9.71 -3.37 -3.97
N ARG A 136 9.79 -4.08 -5.09
CA ARG A 136 9.90 -3.51 -6.43
C ARG A 136 8.63 -3.82 -7.21
N THR A 137 8.08 -2.82 -7.88
CA THR A 137 6.88 -2.94 -8.70
C THR A 137 6.93 -1.97 -9.87
N LEU A 138 5.93 -2.02 -10.74
CA LEU A 138 5.73 -1.05 -11.82
C LEU A 138 4.81 0.08 -11.35
N SER A 139 5.00 1.28 -11.89
CA SER A 139 4.09 2.41 -11.69
C SER A 139 2.66 2.03 -12.13
N GLY A 140 1.69 2.22 -11.24
CA GLY A 140 0.29 1.83 -11.41
C GLY A 140 -0.07 0.41 -10.95
N TYR A 141 0.92 -0.42 -10.58
CA TYR A 141 0.68 -1.83 -10.25
C TYR A 141 0.83 -2.12 -8.75
N PRO A 142 -0.17 -2.77 -8.14
CA PRO A 142 -0.09 -3.15 -6.74
C PRO A 142 0.95 -4.26 -6.55
N ALA A 143 1.73 -4.15 -5.47
CA ALA A 143 2.65 -5.20 -5.04
C ALA A 143 2.56 -5.40 -3.53
N ARG A 144 2.76 -6.64 -3.08
CA ARG A 144 2.70 -7.02 -1.67
C ARG A 144 3.85 -7.95 -1.32
N ILE A 145 4.46 -7.71 -0.16
CA ILE A 145 5.43 -8.60 0.47
C ILE A 145 5.00 -8.80 1.92
N SER A 146 4.89 -10.05 2.37
CA SER A 146 4.52 -10.38 3.74
C SER A 146 5.22 -11.63 4.24
N ARG A 147 5.45 -11.67 5.55
CA ARG A 147 5.93 -12.82 6.32
C ARG A 147 4.89 -13.11 7.39
N GLY A 148 4.44 -14.36 7.46
CA GLY A 148 3.44 -14.79 8.43
C GLY A 148 4.00 -15.74 9.49
N THR A 149 3.33 -15.84 10.62
CA THR A 149 3.50 -16.93 11.61
C THR A 149 2.13 -17.36 12.11
N LEU A 150 1.97 -18.66 12.40
CA LEU A 150 0.72 -19.18 12.94
C LEU A 150 0.82 -19.30 14.47
N LEU A 151 -0.09 -18.66 15.19
CA LEU A 151 -0.24 -18.78 16.63
C LEU A 151 -1.35 -19.77 16.94
N ALA A 152 -1.02 -20.83 17.69
CA ALA A 152 -1.99 -21.82 18.15
C ALA A 152 -2.71 -21.32 19.40
N LEU A 153 -3.97 -20.91 19.23
CA LEU A 153 -4.86 -20.52 20.31
C LEU A 153 -5.62 -21.75 20.80
N SER A 154 -5.23 -22.29 21.94
CA SER A 154 -5.94 -23.42 22.55
C SER A 154 -7.16 -22.90 23.31
N ASN A 155 -8.37 -23.23 22.84
CA ASN A 155 -9.64 -22.83 23.46
C ASN A 155 -10.31 -24.00 24.20
N GLY A 156 -9.54 -24.70 25.06
CA GLY A 156 -10.07 -25.77 25.92
C GLY A 156 -10.88 -26.82 25.16
N ALA A 157 -12.15 -27.00 25.54
CA ALA A 157 -13.06 -28.02 25.00
C ALA A 157 -13.37 -27.91 23.49
N TYR A 158 -13.01 -26.80 22.84
CA TYR A 158 -13.36 -26.52 21.45
C TYR A 158 -12.19 -26.69 20.45
N GLY A 159 -11.06 -27.21 20.91
CA GLY A 159 -9.88 -27.48 20.07
C GLY A 159 -8.95 -26.28 19.90
N THR A 160 -7.93 -26.45 19.05
CA THR A 160 -6.91 -25.44 18.78
C THR A 160 -7.30 -24.64 17.54
N GLN A 161 -7.44 -23.32 17.68
CA GLN A 161 -7.62 -22.40 16.56
C GLN A 161 -6.27 -21.81 16.16
N LEU A 162 -6.00 -21.76 14.85
CA LEU A 162 -4.78 -21.13 14.34
C LEU A 162 -5.10 -19.68 13.96
N ALA A 163 -4.40 -18.72 14.57
CA ALA A 163 -4.43 -17.32 14.18
C ALA A 163 -3.19 -16.98 13.36
N ALA A 164 -3.38 -16.44 12.16
CA ALA A 164 -2.29 -15.97 11.32
C ALA A 164 -1.89 -14.55 11.74
N LEU A 165 -0.62 -14.36 12.05
CA LEU A 165 0.00 -13.07 12.33
C LEU A 165 0.87 -12.71 11.14
N ASP A 166 0.58 -11.59 10.49
CA ASP A 166 1.29 -11.15 9.30
C ASP A 166 2.14 -9.92 9.58
N GLN A 167 3.27 -9.84 8.87
CA GLN A 167 4.16 -8.69 8.87
C GLN A 167 4.53 -8.36 7.44
N GLY A 168 4.23 -7.16 6.96
CA GLY A 168 4.49 -6.82 5.57
C GLY A 168 3.95 -5.48 5.15
N ILE A 169 4.13 -5.23 3.85
CA ILE A 169 3.66 -4.03 3.18
C ILE A 169 2.93 -4.40 1.90
N GLN A 170 1.92 -3.60 1.55
CA GLN A 170 1.26 -3.57 0.27
C GLN A 170 1.31 -2.14 -0.26
N VAL A 171 1.75 -1.98 -1.50
CA VAL A 171 2.01 -0.68 -2.10
C VAL A 171 1.44 -0.60 -3.50
N THR A 172 0.96 0.59 -3.87
CA THR A 172 0.59 0.94 -5.24
C THR A 172 1.19 2.32 -5.52
N PRO A 173 2.38 2.39 -6.15
CA PRO A 173 2.98 3.65 -6.54
C PRO A 173 2.41 4.11 -7.88
N GLN A 174 2.28 5.41 -8.08
CA GLN A 174 1.87 6.02 -9.33
C GLN A 174 2.77 7.24 -9.61
N SER A 175 3.59 7.14 -10.66
CA SER A 175 4.44 8.23 -11.13
C SER A 175 3.62 9.33 -11.79
N LEU A 176 3.88 10.57 -11.41
CA LEU A 176 3.30 11.76 -12.01
C LEU A 176 4.24 12.33 -13.10
N PRO A 177 3.72 13.12 -14.06
CA PRO A 177 4.53 13.76 -15.09
C PRO A 177 5.56 14.78 -14.56
N ASP A 178 5.39 15.27 -13.34
CA ASP A 178 6.28 16.21 -12.66
C ASP A 178 7.48 15.53 -11.98
N GLY A 179 7.58 14.19 -12.05
CA GLY A 179 8.62 13.40 -11.42
C GLY A 179 8.32 12.99 -9.97
N GLN A 180 7.18 13.38 -9.40
CA GLN A 180 6.74 12.93 -8.08
C GLN A 180 6.05 11.56 -8.16
N VAL A 181 5.89 10.90 -7.02
CA VAL A 181 5.18 9.62 -6.93
C VAL A 181 4.06 9.74 -5.90
N VAL A 182 2.83 9.46 -6.32
CA VAL A 182 1.72 9.19 -5.38
C VAL A 182 1.86 7.74 -4.94
N LEU A 183 2.04 7.53 -3.64
CA LEU A 183 2.19 6.20 -3.06
C LEU A 183 0.99 5.91 -2.16
N SER A 184 0.19 4.92 -2.55
CA SER A 184 -0.72 4.26 -1.62
C SER A 184 0.03 3.13 -0.93
N ILE A 185 0.05 3.13 0.40
CA ILE A 185 0.78 2.14 1.20
C ILE A 185 -0.07 1.66 2.37
N GLN A 186 -0.07 0.35 2.56
CA GLN A 186 -0.63 -0.34 3.72
C GLN A 186 0.48 -1.17 4.34
N GLN A 187 0.65 -1.07 5.65
CA GLN A 187 1.58 -1.92 6.40
C GLN A 187 0.86 -2.59 7.55
N GLN A 188 1.31 -3.81 7.84
CA GLN A 188 0.86 -4.61 8.95
C GLN A 188 2.08 -5.18 9.65
N HIS A 189 2.07 -5.18 10.97
CA HIS A 189 3.14 -5.74 11.77
C HIS A 189 2.59 -6.38 13.03
N ASP A 190 2.28 -7.66 12.92
CA ASP A 190 1.79 -8.45 14.03
C ASP A 190 2.94 -9.25 14.66
N THR A 191 3.09 -9.17 15.98
CA THR A 191 4.11 -9.89 16.74
C THR A 191 3.49 -10.74 17.82
N VAL A 192 4.13 -11.87 18.12
CA VAL A 192 3.76 -12.69 19.29
C VAL A 192 4.28 -12.00 20.55
N SER A 193 3.42 -11.74 21.52
CA SER A 193 3.76 -11.06 22.78
C SER A 193 3.75 -11.99 24.00
N GLY A 194 3.38 -13.26 23.83
CA GLY A 194 3.29 -14.28 24.87
C GLY A 194 2.70 -15.57 24.33
N ASN A 195 2.33 -16.52 25.21
CA ASN A 195 1.84 -17.84 24.79
C ASN A 195 0.48 -17.80 24.06
N ILE A 196 -0.36 -16.81 24.35
CA ILE A 196 -1.72 -16.67 23.77
C ILE A 196 -2.05 -15.22 23.37
N THR A 197 -1.06 -14.34 23.33
CA THR A 197 -1.26 -12.90 23.10
C THR A 197 -0.42 -12.44 21.93
N ALA A 198 -1.02 -11.64 21.06
CA ALA A 198 -0.36 -11.00 19.93
C ALA A 198 -0.51 -9.48 20.02
N ASN A 199 0.53 -8.76 19.63
CA ASN A 199 0.47 -7.32 19.41
C ASN A 199 0.27 -7.10 17.92
N THR A 200 -0.84 -6.47 17.54
CA THR A 200 -1.13 -6.15 16.14
C THR A 200 -0.98 -4.66 15.89
N GLN A 201 -0.47 -4.31 14.71
CA GLN A 201 -0.25 -2.93 14.30
C GLN A 201 -0.54 -2.80 12.81
N HIS A 202 -1.34 -1.81 12.44
CA HIS A 202 -1.71 -1.56 11.05
C HIS A 202 -1.68 -0.07 10.76
N SER A 203 -1.24 0.32 9.57
CA SER A 203 -1.45 1.66 9.06
C SER A 203 -1.66 1.64 7.55
N ALA A 204 -2.53 2.53 7.07
CA ALA A 204 -2.79 2.72 5.66
C ALA A 204 -2.82 4.22 5.37
N THR A 205 -2.12 4.65 4.32
CA THR A 205 -2.17 6.04 3.88
C THR A 205 -1.86 6.16 2.40
N THR A 206 -2.16 7.33 1.85
CA THR A 206 -1.75 7.76 0.53
C THR A 206 -1.02 9.07 0.67
N LEU A 207 0.23 9.14 0.19
CA LEU A 207 1.04 10.34 0.23
C LEU A 207 1.77 10.59 -1.08
N GLN A 208 2.06 11.85 -1.35
CA GLN A 208 2.91 12.26 -2.45
C GLN A 208 4.35 12.38 -1.97
N VAL A 209 5.27 11.74 -2.66
CA VAL A 209 6.68 11.67 -2.27
C VAL A 209 7.61 12.09 -3.40
N THR A 210 8.68 12.76 -3.02
CA THR A 210 9.82 13.02 -3.91
C THR A 210 10.73 11.79 -3.94
N PRO A 211 11.04 11.22 -5.12
CA PRO A 211 11.97 10.09 -5.23
C PRO A 211 13.33 10.37 -4.59
N GLY A 212 13.91 9.37 -3.92
CA GLY A 212 15.22 9.44 -3.27
C GLY A 212 15.23 10.08 -1.88
N GLN A 213 14.09 10.55 -1.36
CA GLN A 213 13.99 11.15 -0.02
C GLN A 213 13.06 10.34 0.91
N TRP A 214 13.42 10.29 2.19
CA TRP A 214 12.57 9.71 3.23
C TRP A 214 11.46 10.69 3.61
N HIS A 215 10.23 10.20 3.57
CA HIS A 215 9.04 10.95 3.95
C HIS A 215 8.36 10.28 5.15
N PRO A 216 7.93 11.06 6.17
CA PRO A 216 7.20 10.51 7.29
C PRO A 216 5.81 10.05 6.84
N MET A 217 5.47 8.80 7.16
CA MET A 217 4.12 8.25 6.98
C MET A 217 3.27 8.50 8.23
N GLY A 218 3.90 8.52 9.40
CA GLY A 218 3.27 8.73 10.70
C GLY A 218 4.15 8.24 11.84
N SER A 219 3.62 8.27 13.05
CA SER A 219 4.30 7.76 14.24
C SER A 219 3.30 7.19 15.24
N ILE A 220 3.69 6.12 15.93
CA ILE A 220 2.95 5.61 17.09
C ILE A 220 3.76 5.96 18.34
N GLN A 221 3.12 6.64 19.30
CA GLN A 221 3.70 6.90 20.63
C GLN A 221 2.83 6.22 21.69
N ILE A 222 3.46 5.41 22.53
CA ILE A 222 2.81 4.69 23.62
C ILE A 222 3.53 5.03 24.91
N ASP A 223 2.82 5.71 25.82
CA ASP A 223 3.26 5.99 27.18
C ASP A 223 2.54 5.05 28.15
N GLN A 224 3.29 4.22 28.84
CA GLN A 224 2.78 3.23 29.80
C GLN A 224 3.34 3.53 31.18
N SER A 225 2.45 3.61 32.17
CA SER A 225 2.80 3.72 33.59
C SER A 225 2.15 2.57 34.33
N ARG A 226 2.94 1.63 34.83
CA ARG A 226 2.48 0.48 35.60
C ARG A 226 2.94 0.64 37.04
N GLN A 227 1.99 0.61 37.96
CA GLN A 227 2.28 0.56 39.39
C GLN A 227 1.80 -0.78 39.92
N GLN A 228 2.72 -1.57 40.48
CA GLN A 228 2.39 -2.81 41.16
C GLN A 228 2.71 -2.65 42.65
N ARG A 229 1.72 -2.92 43.50
CA ARG A 229 1.87 -2.94 44.96
C ARG A 229 1.46 -4.31 45.46
N GLY A 230 2.31 -4.92 46.27
CA GLY A 230 2.09 -6.20 46.91
C GLY A 230 2.59 -6.20 48.36
N ILE A 231 2.35 -7.30 49.05
CA ILE A 231 2.67 -7.45 50.48
C ILE A 231 4.18 -7.37 50.74
N GLY A 232 5.01 -7.71 49.75
CA GLY A 232 6.47 -7.67 49.83
C GLY A 232 7.13 -6.53 49.04
N GLY A 233 6.39 -5.53 48.56
CA GLY A 233 7.02 -4.44 47.82
C GLY A 233 6.10 -3.60 46.94
N SER A 234 6.67 -2.53 46.39
CA SER A 234 6.05 -1.65 45.40
C SER A 234 7.01 -1.43 44.24
N SER A 235 6.56 -1.64 43.02
CA SER A 235 7.29 -1.24 41.82
C SER A 235 6.51 -0.17 41.05
N HIS A 236 7.26 0.80 40.52
CA HIS A 236 6.75 1.76 39.57
C HIS A 236 7.55 1.65 38.29
N GLN A 237 6.88 1.31 37.19
CA GLN A 237 7.48 1.19 35.88
C GLN A 237 6.86 2.22 34.94
N ARG A 238 7.69 3.02 34.29
CA ARG A 238 7.28 3.92 33.21
C ARG A 238 8.02 3.56 31.93
N SER A 239 7.29 3.35 30.85
CA SER A 239 7.85 3.05 29.53
C SER A 239 7.28 4.00 28.50
N THR A 240 8.15 4.56 27.67
CA THR A 240 7.76 5.35 26.50
C THR A 240 8.30 4.67 25.26
N LEU A 241 7.42 4.34 24.33
CA LEU A 241 7.73 3.74 23.03
C LEU A 241 7.37 4.73 21.94
N VAL A 242 8.34 5.09 21.10
CA VAL A 242 8.15 5.94 19.92
C VAL A 242 8.53 5.15 18.68
N LEU A 243 7.59 5.04 17.74
CA LEU A 243 7.69 4.26 16.51
C LEU A 243 7.38 5.17 15.30
N PRO A 244 8.34 5.96 14.82
CA PRO A 244 8.23 6.63 13.54
C PRO A 244 8.20 5.61 12.41
N ILE A 245 7.38 5.88 11.41
CA ILE A 245 7.29 5.09 10.19
C ILE A 245 7.54 6.02 9.01
N GLU A 246 8.50 5.65 8.18
CA GLU A 246 8.96 6.47 7.07
C GLU A 246 9.02 5.64 5.80
N VAL A 247 8.83 6.31 4.68
CA VAL A 247 8.80 5.68 3.36
C VAL A 247 9.68 6.45 2.39
N MET A 248 10.34 5.72 1.51
CA MET A 248 11.16 6.28 0.43
C MET A 248 10.84 5.51 -0.84
N VAL A 249 10.78 6.24 -1.94
CA VAL A 249 10.57 5.68 -3.26
C VAL A 249 11.78 5.97 -4.13
N GLN A 250 12.20 5.00 -4.93
CA GLN A 250 13.21 5.17 -5.98
C GLN A 250 12.60 4.75 -7.31
N ILE A 251 12.88 5.52 -8.35
CA ILE A 251 12.55 5.15 -9.72
C ILE A 251 13.80 4.50 -10.30
N SER A 252 13.68 3.27 -10.80
CA SER A 252 14.75 2.62 -11.54
C SER A 252 14.55 2.91 -13.02
N GLU A 253 15.58 3.50 -13.65
CA GLU A 253 15.68 3.62 -15.12
C GLU A 253 15.83 2.26 -15.80
#